data_AF-A2ESE8-F1
#
_entry.id   AF-A2ESE8-F1
#
_cell.length_a   1.000
_cell.length_b   1.000
_cell.length_c   1.000
_cell.angle_alpha   90.00
_cell.angle_beta   90.00
_cell.angle_gamma   90.00
#
_symmetry.space_group_name_H-M   'P 1'
#
loop_
_entity.id
_entity.type
_entity.pdbx_description
1 polymer ?
#
loop_
_entity_poly.entity_id
_entity_poly.type
_entity_poly.pdbx_seq_one_letter_code
_entity_poly.pdbx_strand_id
1 'polypeptide(L)'
;MFEREFPDIQGYMPEKFSEDGTVKLLRYDLSVGLYFKSKKATTPNPFLGDNNLLHPCRSPFLENNGHYLFDLNYYSEVTLIDNPPRVCFHDPSQNPGLSLNFTDTDKYKEFFTYISSAITITSPGLPGFYSVIRFVPPLSSNPKFFTQMASMKKRFLQEEDILDICGIQNVIIPMITQFQKPTILKKEEFDECMKSRDLLVETLQHQLLPMEFKADAWCLLSGMGPIESPIPLVLESYRTCRNIWQTMTESQLRRSSKRQNDIAKITNIVHVNRKNLLTVVADESILTITFNTLMSLLILYDFLGNHIEQVITLVRIVYYIFIKSVKDGKLYEVKENVEYDSETMEAVTFWSLIYLLEKCDIKNVLLDSDNKKTRDLDYIGDLCFLIHPHLFKMLQSKGISSFASVKLIAGQLYSSFLPLNSLTDLIFHAIVSGNVYIYSQTLLLAGVFFNFPNIDQENLSMSQLLDQIFKVLNPSFLMNSGYLLMQNVANLIVKYFPQLGFMLTCEEKF
;
A
#
# COMPACT_ATOMS: atom_id res chain seq x y z
N MET A 1 -5.36 -16.82 3.23
CA MET A 1 -6.12 -17.49 4.30
C MET A 1 -5.17 -17.65 5.49
N PHE A 2 -5.31 -16.85 6.56
CA PHE A 2 -4.46 -16.90 7.75
C PHE A 2 -5.18 -17.65 8.88
N GLU A 3 -5.41 -18.94 8.72
CA GLU A 3 -6.15 -19.75 9.69
C GLU A 3 -5.24 -20.65 10.54
N ARG A 4 -3.93 -20.64 10.27
CA ARG A 4 -2.98 -21.51 10.98
C ARG A 4 -2.75 -20.98 12.39
N GLU A 5 -2.97 -21.84 13.37
CA GLU A 5 -2.70 -21.59 14.78
C GLU A 5 -1.42 -22.33 15.21
N PHE A 6 -0.61 -21.67 16.03
CA PHE A 6 0.64 -22.20 16.56
C PHE A 6 0.54 -22.33 18.08
N PRO A 7 0.29 -23.53 18.61
CA PRO A 7 0.14 -23.76 20.04
C PRO A 7 1.49 -23.89 20.76
N ASP A 8 1.43 -23.77 22.09
CA ASP A 8 2.57 -23.94 23.01
C ASP A 8 3.72 -22.94 22.77
N ILE A 9 3.35 -21.69 22.51
CA ILE A 9 4.28 -20.57 22.42
C ILE A 9 4.20 -19.78 23.73
N GLN A 10 5.36 -19.46 24.30
CA GLN A 10 5.45 -18.54 25.43
C GLN A 10 5.59 -17.12 24.89
N GLY A 11 4.53 -16.33 25.03
CA GLY A 11 4.52 -14.91 24.70
C GLY A 11 5.01 -14.07 25.88
N TYR A 12 5.84 -13.08 25.58
CA TYR A 12 6.36 -12.13 26.56
C TYR A 12 6.35 -10.72 25.98
N MET A 13 5.74 -9.79 26.71
CA MET A 13 5.85 -8.36 26.46
C MET A 13 6.27 -7.68 27.76
N PRO A 14 7.38 -6.90 27.76
CA PRO A 14 7.87 -6.23 28.95
C PRO A 14 6.75 -5.49 29.69
N GLU A 15 6.65 -5.70 31.00
CA GLU A 15 5.70 -5.02 31.90
C GLU A 15 4.20 -5.27 31.59
N LYS A 16 3.87 -6.10 30.60
CA LYS A 16 2.48 -6.39 30.19
C LYS A 16 2.07 -7.82 30.48
N PHE A 17 2.77 -8.82 29.94
CA PHE A 17 2.43 -10.22 30.18
C PHE A 17 3.61 -11.18 29.93
N SER A 18 3.50 -12.37 30.51
CA SER A 18 4.40 -13.51 30.29
C SER A 18 3.58 -14.79 30.47
N GLU A 19 3.09 -15.35 29.37
CA GLU A 19 2.13 -16.45 29.41
C GLU A 19 2.37 -17.46 28.27
N ASP A 20 1.93 -18.71 28.48
CA ASP A 20 1.85 -19.71 27.43
C ASP A 20 0.51 -19.62 26.70
N GLY A 21 0.53 -19.85 25.40
CA GLY A 21 -0.65 -19.66 24.59
C GLY A 21 -0.54 -20.19 23.18
N THR A 22 -1.45 -19.69 22.35
CA THR A 22 -1.55 -19.99 20.93
C THR A 22 -1.43 -18.69 20.14
N VAL A 23 -0.61 -18.69 19.09
CA VAL A 23 -0.42 -17.55 18.20
C VAL A 23 -1.10 -17.79 16.86
N LYS A 24 -1.68 -16.74 16.26
CA LYS A 24 -2.06 -16.71 14.84
C LYS A 24 -1.98 -15.30 14.27
N LEU A 25 -1.99 -15.20 12.95
CA LEU A 25 -2.12 -13.92 12.25
C LEU A 25 -3.60 -13.65 11.95
N LEU A 26 -4.00 -12.40 12.07
CA LEU A 26 -5.33 -11.89 11.71
C LEU A 26 -5.15 -10.74 10.72
N ARG A 27 -5.99 -10.70 9.68
CA ARG A 27 -5.96 -9.61 8.70
C ARG A 27 -7.03 -8.58 9.04
N TYR A 28 -6.61 -7.32 9.13
CA TYR A 28 -7.48 -6.16 9.26
C TYR A 28 -7.40 -5.33 7.97
N ASP A 29 -8.24 -4.31 7.88
CA ASP A 29 -8.32 -3.50 6.66
C ASP A 29 -7.04 -2.68 6.44
N LEU A 30 -6.47 -2.14 7.51
CA LEU A 30 -5.28 -1.29 7.48
C LEU A 30 -3.99 -1.99 7.95
N SER A 31 -4.08 -3.14 8.60
CA SER A 31 -2.92 -3.81 9.21
C SER A 31 -3.04 -5.33 9.27
N VAL A 32 -1.94 -5.99 9.63
CA VAL A 32 -1.90 -7.40 10.04
C VAL A 32 -1.69 -7.45 11.55
N GLY A 33 -2.61 -8.12 12.25
CA GLY A 33 -2.51 -8.34 13.68
C GLY A 33 -1.86 -9.68 13.99
N LEU A 34 -0.95 -9.70 14.96
CA LEU A 34 -0.56 -10.93 15.63
C LEU A 34 -1.47 -11.14 16.83
N TYR A 35 -2.23 -12.22 16.83
CA TYR A 35 -3.11 -12.56 17.93
C TYR A 35 -2.49 -13.65 18.79
N PHE A 36 -2.44 -13.41 20.10
CA PHE A 36 -2.01 -14.36 21.11
C PHE A 36 -3.19 -14.67 22.05
N LYS A 37 -3.55 -15.95 22.17
CA LYS A 37 -4.54 -16.44 23.13
C LYS A 37 -3.83 -17.15 24.27
N SER A 38 -3.93 -16.61 25.48
CA SER A 38 -3.46 -17.28 26.69
C SER A 38 -4.16 -18.62 26.89
N LYS A 39 -3.44 -19.61 27.43
CA LYS A 39 -4.06 -20.88 27.90
C LYS A 39 -5.13 -20.65 28.97
N LYS A 40 -5.09 -19.52 29.69
CA LYS A 40 -6.07 -19.15 30.71
C LYS A 40 -7.37 -18.57 30.11
N ALA A 41 -7.34 -18.14 28.84
CA ALA A 41 -8.49 -17.50 28.20
C ALA A 41 -9.55 -18.55 27.83
N THR A 42 -10.71 -18.45 28.46
CA THR A 42 -11.85 -19.36 28.25
C THR A 42 -12.86 -18.81 27.25
N THR A 43 -12.78 -17.53 26.90
CA THR A 43 -13.73 -16.87 26.03
C THR A 43 -13.36 -17.01 24.54
N PRO A 44 -14.33 -16.79 23.62
CA PRO A 44 -14.05 -16.63 22.18
C PRO A 44 -13.17 -15.41 21.92
N ASN A 45 -12.54 -15.35 20.73
CA ASN A 45 -11.72 -14.21 20.33
C ASN A 45 -12.57 -12.91 20.29
N PRO A 46 -12.30 -11.92 21.14
CA PRO A 46 -13.10 -10.69 21.21
C PRO A 46 -12.76 -9.68 20.11
N PHE A 47 -11.72 -9.94 19.32
CA PHE A 47 -11.24 -9.03 18.27
C PHE A 47 -11.79 -9.37 16.88
N LEU A 48 -12.71 -10.33 16.79
CA LEU A 48 -13.41 -10.65 15.54
C LEU A 48 -14.59 -9.70 15.33
N GLY A 49 -14.83 -9.32 14.07
CA GLY A 49 -16.02 -8.55 13.67
C GLY A 49 -15.79 -7.05 13.46
N ASP A 50 -14.65 -6.50 13.88
CA ASP A 50 -14.24 -5.12 13.57
C ASP A 50 -12.95 -5.14 12.73
N ASN A 51 -13.09 -4.99 11.41
CA ASN A 51 -11.95 -4.99 10.49
C ASN A 51 -11.08 -3.74 10.60
N ASN A 52 -11.56 -2.68 11.28
CA ASN A 52 -10.83 -1.44 11.50
C ASN A 52 -10.19 -1.37 12.89
N LEU A 53 -10.25 -2.45 13.67
CA LEU A 53 -9.78 -2.46 15.06
C LEU A 53 -8.31 -2.02 15.19
N LEU A 54 -7.47 -2.41 14.23
CA LEU A 54 -6.06 -2.02 14.17
C LEU A 54 -5.85 -0.86 13.19
N HIS A 55 -5.41 0.27 13.73
CA HIS A 55 -5.13 1.47 12.97
C HIS A 55 -4.13 2.40 13.67
N PRO A 56 -3.44 3.29 12.94
CA PRO A 56 -2.38 4.15 13.47
C PRO A 56 -2.80 5.08 14.61
N CYS A 57 -4.08 5.46 14.69
CA CYS A 57 -4.60 6.34 15.75
C CYS A 57 -4.87 5.61 17.09
N ARG A 58 -4.64 4.30 17.18
CA ARG A 58 -4.93 3.49 18.37
C ARG A 58 -3.64 2.94 18.98
N SER A 59 -3.74 2.45 20.21
CA SER A 59 -2.64 1.68 20.81
C SER A 59 -2.32 0.47 19.92
N PRO A 60 -1.04 0.19 19.65
CA PRO A 60 -0.61 -0.97 18.86
C PRO A 60 -0.77 -2.30 19.62
N PHE A 61 -1.22 -2.25 20.88
CA PHE A 61 -1.45 -3.40 21.74
C PHE A 61 -2.84 -3.32 22.36
N LEU A 62 -3.63 -4.38 22.17
CA LEU A 62 -4.95 -4.53 22.79
C LEU A 62 -4.99 -5.81 23.62
N GLU A 63 -5.60 -5.71 24.80
CA GLU A 63 -5.77 -6.82 25.75
C GLU A 63 -7.25 -6.93 26.16
N ASN A 64 -7.77 -8.15 26.20
CA ASN A 64 -9.08 -8.45 26.74
C ASN A 64 -9.12 -9.89 27.28
N ASN A 65 -9.21 -10.07 28.61
CA ASN A 65 -9.43 -11.37 29.25
C ASN A 65 -8.46 -12.50 28.80
N GLY A 66 -7.17 -12.19 28.71
CA GLY A 66 -6.14 -13.14 28.26
C GLY A 66 -6.08 -13.33 26.73
N HIS A 67 -6.79 -12.51 25.98
CA HIS A 67 -6.62 -12.34 24.54
C HIS A 67 -5.79 -11.08 24.29
N TYR A 68 -4.76 -11.21 23.46
CA TYR A 68 -3.85 -10.12 23.14
C TYR A 68 -3.74 -9.97 21.62
N LEU A 69 -3.75 -8.72 21.16
CA LEU A 69 -3.60 -8.39 19.75
C LEU A 69 -2.53 -7.32 19.59
N PHE A 70 -1.54 -7.61 18.74
CA PHE A 70 -0.43 -6.74 18.42
C PHE A 70 -0.55 -6.27 16.98
N ASP A 71 -0.50 -4.96 16.75
CA ASP A 71 -0.43 -4.36 15.43
C ASP A 71 0.97 -4.54 14.85
N LEU A 72 1.12 -5.40 13.86
CA LEU A 72 2.44 -5.66 13.27
C LEU A 72 3.00 -4.44 12.52
N ASN A 73 2.15 -3.54 12.01
CA ASN A 73 2.60 -2.32 11.32
C ASN A 73 3.36 -1.34 12.22
N TYR A 74 3.23 -1.49 13.55
CA TYR A 74 3.96 -0.69 14.53
C TYR A 74 5.44 -1.12 14.66
N TYR A 75 5.74 -2.39 14.38
CA TYR A 75 7.08 -2.94 14.57
C TYR A 75 7.90 -2.78 13.28
N SER A 76 9.08 -2.19 13.39
CA SER A 76 9.96 -1.96 12.25
C SER A 76 10.92 -3.11 11.97
N GLU A 77 11.19 -3.94 12.98
CA GLU A 77 12.24 -4.96 12.91
C GLU A 77 11.87 -6.23 13.65
N VAL A 78 12.45 -7.34 13.19
CA VAL A 78 12.31 -8.66 13.78
C VAL A 78 13.70 -9.26 13.99
N THR A 79 13.94 -9.82 15.16
CA THR A 79 15.11 -10.65 15.42
C THR A 79 14.70 -12.09 15.63
N LEU A 80 15.45 -12.98 14.98
CA LEU A 80 15.34 -14.42 15.03
C LEU A 80 16.54 -14.98 15.79
N ILE A 81 16.26 -15.77 16.81
CA ILE A 81 17.26 -16.38 17.67
C ILE A 81 17.04 -17.88 17.63
N ASP A 82 18.04 -18.63 17.17
CA ASP A 82 17.91 -20.08 17.02
C ASP A 82 18.07 -20.83 18.36
N ASN A 83 18.81 -20.26 19.32
CA ASN A 83 19.07 -20.89 20.61
C ASN A 83 19.14 -19.87 21.77
N PRO A 84 18.14 -19.81 22.67
CA PRO A 84 16.88 -20.56 22.60
C PRO A 84 15.99 -20.07 21.44
N PRO A 85 15.19 -20.95 20.79
CA PRO A 85 14.31 -20.58 19.68
C PRO A 85 13.35 -19.43 20.04
N ARG A 86 13.54 -18.26 19.44
CA ARG A 86 12.75 -17.05 19.73
C ARG A 86 12.59 -16.15 18.50
N VAL A 87 11.41 -15.53 18.39
CA VAL A 87 11.14 -14.39 17.51
C VAL A 87 10.85 -13.15 18.35
N CYS A 88 11.61 -12.07 18.13
CA CYS A 88 11.43 -10.78 18.79
C CYS A 88 10.97 -9.74 17.78
N PHE A 89 9.88 -9.02 18.06
CA PHE A 89 9.47 -7.83 17.32
C PHE A 89 9.94 -6.59 18.08
N HIS A 90 10.58 -5.66 17.39
CA HIS A 90 11.12 -4.43 17.98
C HIS A 90 10.26 -3.22 17.63
N ASP A 91 10.02 -2.40 18.64
CA ASP A 91 9.27 -1.16 18.48
C ASP A 91 10.12 -0.09 17.73
N PRO A 92 9.54 1.07 17.38
CA PRO A 92 10.28 2.16 16.73
C PRO A 92 11.46 2.71 17.53
N SER A 93 11.52 2.45 18.85
CA SER A 93 12.66 2.79 19.71
C SER A 93 13.74 1.70 19.76
N GLN A 94 13.56 0.63 18.97
CA GLN A 94 14.49 -0.50 18.83
C GLN A 94 14.55 -1.37 20.08
N ASN A 95 13.53 -1.30 20.93
CA ASN A 95 13.41 -2.16 22.10
C ASN A 95 12.54 -3.38 21.77
N PRO A 96 12.82 -4.56 22.34
CA PRO A 96 11.97 -5.74 22.17
C PRO A 96 10.56 -5.48 22.73
N GLY A 97 9.61 -5.21 21.83
CA GLY A 97 8.23 -4.91 22.18
C GLY A 97 7.35 -6.17 22.28
N LEU A 98 7.76 -7.28 21.66
CA LEU A 98 7.12 -8.59 21.82
C LEU A 98 8.15 -9.70 21.57
N SER A 99 8.15 -10.73 22.42
CA SER A 99 8.96 -11.94 22.25
C SER A 99 8.08 -13.18 22.26
N LEU A 100 8.27 -14.04 21.28
CA LEU A 100 7.65 -15.36 21.18
C LEU A 100 8.72 -16.42 21.33
N ASN A 101 8.64 -17.23 22.38
CA ASN A 101 9.57 -18.32 22.63
C ASN A 101 8.94 -19.64 22.20
N PHE A 102 9.73 -20.48 21.54
CA PHE A 102 9.30 -21.76 21.01
C PHE A 102 10.00 -22.88 21.78
N THR A 103 9.27 -23.98 21.99
CA THR A 103 9.78 -25.16 22.69
C THR A 103 10.84 -25.92 21.88
N ASP A 104 10.76 -25.83 20.56
CA ASP A 104 11.64 -26.54 19.63
C ASP A 104 11.89 -25.71 18.37
N THR A 105 13.00 -26.01 17.71
CA THR A 105 13.48 -25.31 16.52
C THR A 105 12.59 -25.52 15.30
N ASP A 106 11.84 -26.63 15.22
CA ASP A 106 11.02 -26.95 14.05
C ASP A 106 9.75 -26.09 14.02
N LYS A 107 9.05 -25.97 15.16
CA LYS A 107 7.92 -25.03 15.31
C LYS A 107 8.33 -23.59 15.05
N TYR A 108 9.51 -23.20 15.51
CA TYR A 108 10.07 -21.88 15.24
C TYR A 108 10.28 -21.64 13.74
N LYS A 109 10.88 -22.59 13.02
CA LYS A 109 11.08 -22.50 11.56
C LYS A 109 9.76 -22.46 10.82
N GLU A 110 8.80 -23.30 11.21
CA GLU A 110 7.46 -23.34 10.63
C GLU A 110 6.72 -22.01 10.79
N PHE A 111 6.76 -21.45 12.00
CA PHE A 111 6.18 -20.14 12.28
C PHE A 111 6.86 -19.03 11.49
N PHE A 112 8.19 -19.07 11.40
CA PHE A 112 8.94 -18.09 10.62
C PHE A 112 8.61 -18.15 9.12
N THR A 113 8.51 -19.35 8.54
CA THR A 113 8.06 -19.53 7.16
C THR A 113 6.65 -18.99 6.95
N TYR A 114 5.73 -19.23 7.91
CA TYR A 114 4.37 -18.72 7.87
C TYR A 114 4.28 -17.19 7.98
N ILE A 115 5.08 -16.56 8.84
CA ILE A 115 5.17 -15.10 8.89
C ILE A 115 5.76 -14.55 7.59
N SER A 116 6.79 -15.20 7.05
CA SER A 116 7.46 -14.76 5.81
C SER A 116 6.57 -14.89 4.57
N SER A 117 5.48 -15.66 4.64
CA SER A 117 4.43 -15.69 3.61
C SER A 117 3.39 -14.58 3.81
N ALA A 118 3.44 -13.83 4.91
CA ALA A 118 2.51 -12.74 5.22
C ALA A 118 3.16 -11.36 5.09
N ILE A 119 4.45 -11.25 5.44
CA ILE A 119 5.21 -10.01 5.48
C ILE A 119 6.53 -10.15 4.72
N THR A 120 6.96 -9.07 4.08
CA THR A 120 8.27 -8.97 3.43
C THR A 120 9.29 -8.45 4.44
N ILE A 121 10.30 -9.28 4.71
CA ILE A 121 11.42 -8.99 5.60
C ILE A 121 12.74 -9.07 4.85
N THR A 122 13.73 -8.24 5.19
CA THR A 122 15.08 -8.38 4.64
C THR A 122 16.15 -8.27 5.72
N SER A 123 17.25 -9.01 5.54
CA SER A 123 18.36 -8.96 6.48
C SER A 123 19.27 -7.77 6.15
N PRO A 124 19.50 -6.83 7.07
CA PRO A 124 20.41 -5.70 6.85
C PRO A 124 21.90 -6.10 6.94
N GLY A 125 22.21 -7.40 6.90
CA GLY A 125 23.58 -7.93 6.89
C GLY A 125 24.08 -8.44 8.25
N LEU A 126 23.27 -8.37 9.30
CA LEU A 126 23.54 -8.99 10.59
C LEU A 126 22.77 -10.32 10.71
N PRO A 127 23.44 -11.45 10.97
CA PRO A 127 22.77 -12.75 11.15
C PRO A 127 21.70 -12.69 12.24
N GLY A 128 20.52 -13.24 11.95
CA GLY A 128 19.39 -13.25 12.89
C GLY A 128 18.61 -11.94 12.98
N PHE A 129 19.02 -10.87 12.31
CA PHE A 129 18.30 -9.59 12.32
C PHE A 129 17.64 -9.31 10.97
N TYR A 130 16.40 -8.81 11.01
CA TYR A 130 15.57 -8.55 9.84
C TYR A 130 14.80 -7.23 10.01
N SER A 131 14.80 -6.42 8.97
CA SER A 131 13.91 -5.25 8.84
C SER A 131 12.59 -5.71 8.24
N VAL A 132 11.47 -5.28 8.81
CA VAL A 132 10.15 -5.46 8.20
C VAL A 132 9.94 -4.32 7.22
N ILE A 133 9.81 -4.64 5.94
CA ILE A 133 9.77 -3.61 4.89
C ILE A 133 8.37 -3.48 4.33
N ARG A 134 7.59 -4.57 4.31
CA ARG A 134 6.19 -4.54 3.85
C ARG A 134 5.33 -5.56 4.56
N PHE A 135 4.05 -5.25 4.67
CA PHE A 135 3.01 -6.15 5.19
C PHE A 135 2.21 -6.79 4.03
N VAL A 136 2.91 -7.04 2.93
CA VAL A 136 2.45 -7.71 1.72
C VAL A 136 3.43 -8.85 1.44
N PRO A 137 2.95 -10.03 0.99
CA PRO A 137 3.84 -11.14 0.66
C PRO A 137 4.83 -10.78 -0.44
N PRO A 138 6.06 -11.31 -0.39
CA PRO A 138 7.00 -11.23 -1.50
C PRO A 138 6.49 -12.01 -2.73
N LEU A 139 7.14 -11.83 -3.89
CA LEU A 139 6.81 -12.62 -5.10
C LEU A 139 6.93 -14.14 -4.85
N SER A 140 7.83 -14.54 -3.96
CA SER A 140 7.99 -15.91 -3.48
C SER A 140 8.42 -15.87 -2.02
N SER A 141 7.83 -16.73 -1.20
CA SER A 141 8.24 -17.05 0.17
C SER A 141 9.60 -17.77 0.23
N ASN A 142 10.08 -18.35 -0.88
CA ASN A 142 11.27 -19.19 -0.92
C ASN A 142 12.56 -18.36 -1.10
N PRO A 143 13.47 -18.30 -0.11
CA PRO A 143 14.71 -17.50 -0.23
C PRO A 143 15.63 -17.93 -1.39
N LYS A 144 15.53 -19.19 -1.83
CA LYS A 144 16.30 -19.70 -2.98
C LYS A 144 15.84 -19.07 -4.29
N PHE A 145 14.57 -18.69 -4.39
CA PHE A 145 14.01 -18.03 -5.58
C PHE A 145 14.80 -16.77 -5.92
N PHE A 146 14.97 -15.86 -4.94
CA PHE A 146 15.68 -14.60 -5.15
C PHE A 146 17.17 -14.81 -5.47
N THR A 147 17.81 -15.78 -4.83
CA THR A 147 19.21 -16.10 -5.09
C THR A 147 19.40 -16.63 -6.52
N GLN A 148 18.51 -17.51 -6.98
CA GLN A 148 18.54 -18.05 -8.35
C GLN A 148 18.22 -16.97 -9.38
N MET A 149 17.19 -16.15 -9.14
CA MET A 149 16.81 -15.04 -10.01
C MET A 149 17.97 -14.05 -10.20
N ALA A 150 18.64 -13.65 -9.12
CA ALA A 150 19.79 -12.74 -9.19
C ALA A 150 20.95 -13.35 -10.00
N SER A 151 21.24 -14.63 -9.82
CA SER A 151 22.25 -15.37 -10.59
C SER A 151 21.90 -15.41 -12.09
N MET A 152 20.65 -15.74 -12.42
CA MET A 152 20.15 -15.80 -13.79
C MET A 152 20.19 -14.44 -14.48
N LYS A 153 19.74 -13.39 -13.79
CA LYS A 153 19.78 -12.00 -14.28
C LYS A 153 21.21 -11.56 -14.59
N LYS A 154 22.17 -11.84 -13.70
CA LYS A 154 23.58 -11.53 -13.90
C LYS A 154 24.16 -12.27 -15.12
N ARG A 155 23.85 -13.55 -15.28
CA ARG A 155 24.30 -14.35 -16.43
C ARG A 155 23.70 -13.82 -17.74
N PHE A 156 22.40 -13.57 -17.77
CA PHE A 156 21.69 -13.09 -18.96
C PHE A 156 22.21 -11.75 -19.47
N LEU A 157 22.61 -10.85 -18.56
CA LEU A 157 23.22 -9.56 -18.92
C LEU A 157 24.62 -9.70 -19.55
N GLN A 158 25.29 -10.84 -19.37
CA GLN A 158 26.63 -11.13 -19.92
C GLN A 158 26.59 -11.83 -21.29
N GLU A 159 25.46 -12.45 -21.66
CA GLU A 159 25.30 -13.13 -22.95
C GLU A 159 25.21 -12.09 -24.09
N GLU A 160 25.80 -12.33 -25.26
CA GLU A 160 25.81 -11.34 -26.36
C GLU A 160 24.54 -11.38 -27.23
N ASP A 161 23.81 -12.50 -27.27
CA ASP A 161 22.65 -12.67 -28.13
C ASP A 161 21.36 -12.04 -27.53
N ILE A 162 20.65 -11.29 -28.37
CA ILE A 162 19.27 -10.85 -28.13
C ILE A 162 18.46 -11.26 -29.35
N LEU A 163 18.03 -12.52 -29.40
CA LEU A 163 17.22 -13.04 -30.50
C LEU A 163 15.98 -13.73 -29.93
N ASP A 164 14.97 -12.90 -29.64
CA ASP A 164 13.54 -13.08 -29.96
C ASP A 164 12.65 -12.13 -29.14
N ILE A 165 12.94 -10.82 -29.18
CA ILE A 165 12.11 -9.83 -28.48
C ILE A 165 10.67 -9.87 -29.01
N CYS A 166 10.52 -9.90 -30.33
CA CYS A 166 9.22 -9.88 -30.99
C CYS A 166 8.39 -11.13 -30.68
N GLY A 167 8.99 -12.32 -30.54
CA GLY A 167 8.26 -13.53 -30.20
C GLY A 167 7.71 -13.51 -28.77
N ILE A 168 8.48 -13.00 -27.79
CA ILE A 168 7.98 -12.80 -26.42
C ILE A 168 6.85 -11.75 -26.42
N GLN A 169 7.07 -10.62 -27.10
CA GLN A 169 6.08 -9.56 -27.27
C GLN A 169 4.76 -10.11 -27.86
N ASN A 170 4.84 -10.94 -28.90
CA ASN A 170 3.69 -11.55 -29.58
C ASN A 170 2.93 -12.56 -28.70
N VAL A 171 3.52 -13.03 -27.60
CA VAL A 171 2.83 -13.84 -26.59
C VAL A 171 2.17 -12.94 -25.55
N ILE A 172 2.92 -11.96 -25.03
CA ILE A 172 2.46 -11.11 -23.92
C ILE A 172 1.31 -10.21 -24.37
N ILE A 173 1.47 -9.53 -25.50
CA ILE A 173 0.50 -8.52 -25.96
C ILE A 173 -0.91 -9.12 -26.05
N PRO A 174 -1.15 -10.25 -26.75
CA PRO A 174 -2.49 -10.88 -26.77
C PRO A 174 -3.05 -11.27 -25.41
N MET A 175 -2.22 -11.58 -24.41
CA MET A 175 -2.68 -11.92 -23.05
C MET A 175 -3.17 -10.68 -22.30
N ILE A 176 -2.57 -9.51 -22.55
CA ILE A 176 -2.88 -8.25 -21.86
C ILE A 176 -3.76 -7.31 -22.69
N THR A 177 -4.05 -7.63 -23.96
CA THR A 177 -4.94 -6.86 -24.86
C THR A 177 -6.33 -7.44 -25.02
N GLN A 178 -6.74 -8.43 -24.22
CA GLN A 178 -8.13 -8.94 -24.20
C GLN A 178 -9.08 -7.88 -23.61
N PHE A 179 -9.12 -6.72 -24.25
CA PHE A 179 -9.82 -5.54 -23.83
C PHE A 179 -11.30 -5.74 -24.14
N GLN A 180 -12.04 -6.15 -23.13
CA GLN A 180 -13.45 -5.79 -23.07
C GLN A 180 -13.48 -4.33 -22.63
N LYS A 181 -14.06 -3.44 -23.45
CA LYS A 181 -14.27 -2.05 -23.04
C LYS A 181 -15.03 -2.09 -21.72
N PRO A 182 -14.47 -1.59 -20.60
CA PRO A 182 -15.13 -1.75 -19.32
C PRO A 182 -16.47 -1.04 -19.39
N THR A 183 -17.52 -1.75 -19.02
CA THR A 183 -18.87 -1.20 -19.00
C THR A 183 -18.99 -0.21 -17.85
N ILE A 184 -19.79 0.83 -18.04
CA ILE A 184 -20.09 1.76 -16.95
C ILE A 184 -21.14 1.10 -16.06
N LEU A 185 -20.85 1.05 -14.76
CA LEU A 185 -21.75 0.47 -13.75
C LEU A 185 -23.06 1.25 -13.71
N LYS A 186 -24.18 0.53 -13.83
CA LYS A 186 -25.53 1.12 -13.75
C LYS A 186 -25.99 1.26 -12.31
N LYS A 187 -26.98 2.11 -12.06
CA LYS A 187 -27.51 2.38 -10.72
C LYS A 187 -28.06 1.13 -10.04
N GLU A 188 -28.84 0.32 -10.76
CA GLU A 188 -29.46 -0.90 -10.23
C GLU A 188 -28.40 -1.94 -9.84
N GLU A 189 -27.35 -2.06 -10.64
CA GLU A 189 -26.21 -2.94 -10.36
C GLU A 189 -25.40 -2.41 -9.18
N PHE A 190 -25.17 -1.09 -9.11
CA PHE A 190 -24.47 -0.46 -8.00
C PHE A 190 -25.18 -0.71 -6.66
N ASP A 191 -26.50 -0.55 -6.61
CA ASP A 191 -27.28 -0.76 -5.39
C ASP A 191 -27.20 -2.22 -4.90
N GLU A 192 -27.12 -3.18 -5.82
CA GLU A 192 -26.87 -4.59 -5.47
C GLU A 192 -25.46 -4.80 -4.92
N CYS A 193 -24.45 -4.18 -5.54
CA CYS A 193 -23.05 -4.30 -5.13
C CYS A 193 -22.78 -3.69 -3.75
N MET A 194 -23.53 -2.66 -3.35
CA MET A 194 -23.36 -2.01 -2.05
C MET A 194 -23.80 -2.88 -0.86
N LYS A 195 -24.36 -4.07 -1.09
CA LYS A 195 -24.70 -5.04 -0.02
C LYS A 195 -23.48 -5.62 0.69
N SER A 196 -22.35 -5.75 -0.01
CA SER A 196 -21.11 -6.21 0.61
C SER A 196 -19.89 -5.68 -0.13
N ARG A 197 -18.78 -5.56 0.60
CA ARG A 197 -17.50 -5.17 0.01
C ARG A 197 -17.05 -6.14 -1.09
N ASP A 198 -17.25 -7.43 -0.89
CA ASP A 198 -16.80 -8.46 -1.84
C ASP A 198 -17.53 -8.36 -3.18
N LEU A 199 -18.85 -8.11 -3.17
CA LEU A 199 -19.64 -7.89 -4.39
C LEU A 199 -19.18 -6.64 -5.15
N LEU A 200 -18.90 -5.56 -4.42
CA LEU A 200 -18.36 -4.34 -5.02
C LEU A 200 -16.97 -4.58 -5.63
N VAL A 201 -16.08 -5.31 -4.94
CA VAL A 201 -14.75 -5.68 -5.45
C VAL A 201 -14.87 -6.49 -6.74
N GLU A 202 -15.68 -7.55 -6.74
CA GLU A 202 -15.90 -8.41 -7.91
C GLU A 202 -16.42 -7.61 -9.11
N THR A 203 -17.37 -6.70 -8.88
CA THR A 203 -17.97 -5.91 -9.96
C THR A 203 -17.00 -4.89 -10.55
N LEU A 204 -16.25 -4.18 -9.70
CA LEU A 204 -15.29 -3.16 -10.12
C LEU A 204 -14.04 -3.73 -10.79
N GLN A 205 -13.82 -5.05 -10.75
CA GLN A 205 -12.79 -5.70 -11.58
C GLN A 205 -13.12 -5.62 -13.07
N HIS A 206 -14.38 -5.44 -13.43
CA HIS A 206 -14.85 -5.49 -14.81
C HIS A 206 -15.54 -4.22 -15.29
N GLN A 207 -15.89 -3.32 -14.37
CA GLN A 207 -16.70 -2.14 -14.66
C GLN A 207 -16.09 -0.84 -14.12
N LEU A 208 -16.32 0.27 -14.83
CA LEU A 208 -15.96 1.60 -14.36
C LEU A 208 -17.06 2.17 -13.47
N LEU A 209 -16.65 2.82 -12.39
CA LEU A 209 -17.56 3.44 -11.42
C LEU A 209 -17.89 4.89 -11.82
N PRO A 210 -19.16 5.24 -12.08
CA PRO A 210 -19.59 6.61 -12.26
C PRO A 210 -19.20 7.53 -11.11
N MET A 211 -18.96 8.81 -11.41
CA MET A 211 -18.47 9.80 -10.45
C MET A 211 -19.39 9.94 -9.23
N GLU A 212 -20.70 9.92 -9.48
CA GLU A 212 -21.75 10.05 -8.49
C GLU A 212 -21.78 8.92 -7.44
N PHE A 213 -21.14 7.78 -7.72
CA PHE A 213 -21.09 6.60 -6.84
C PHE A 213 -19.74 6.45 -6.14
N LYS A 214 -18.72 7.23 -6.52
CA LYS A 214 -17.34 7.06 -6.00
C LYS A 214 -17.25 7.27 -4.50
N ALA A 215 -17.93 8.26 -3.95
CA ALA A 215 -17.84 8.52 -2.52
C ALA A 215 -18.46 7.38 -1.69
N ASP A 216 -19.63 6.86 -2.10
CA ASP A 216 -20.28 5.70 -1.47
C ASP A 216 -19.39 4.44 -1.55
N ALA A 217 -18.88 4.13 -2.74
CA ALA A 217 -17.98 3.01 -2.94
C ALA A 217 -16.69 3.14 -2.14
N TRP A 218 -16.12 4.36 -2.06
CA TRP A 218 -14.92 4.62 -1.27
C TRP A 218 -15.16 4.34 0.20
N CYS A 219 -16.25 4.87 0.75
CA CYS A 219 -16.69 4.64 2.12
C CYS A 219 -16.83 3.14 2.45
N LEU A 220 -17.42 2.34 1.55
CA LEU A 220 -17.54 0.89 1.71
C LEU A 220 -16.18 0.16 1.61
N LEU A 221 -15.36 0.48 0.60
CA LEU A 221 -14.06 -0.18 0.36
C LEU A 221 -13.03 0.12 1.45
N SER A 222 -13.08 1.34 2.00
CA SER A 222 -12.18 1.82 3.05
C SER A 222 -12.64 1.48 4.46
N GLY A 223 -13.85 0.95 4.62
CA GLY A 223 -14.41 0.62 5.92
C GLY A 223 -14.81 1.84 6.76
N MET A 224 -14.94 3.04 6.18
CA MET A 224 -15.34 4.26 6.92
C MET A 224 -16.82 4.31 7.31
N GLY A 225 -17.59 3.29 6.95
CA GLY A 225 -19.03 3.21 7.18
C GLY A 225 -19.85 3.87 6.07
N PRO A 226 -21.17 3.97 6.22
CA PRO A 226 -22.02 4.64 5.23
C PRO A 226 -21.70 6.13 5.15
N ILE A 227 -21.83 6.70 3.96
CA ILE A 227 -21.51 8.11 3.70
C ILE A 227 -22.44 9.08 4.45
N GLU A 228 -23.67 8.68 4.75
CA GLU A 228 -24.62 9.48 5.51
C GLU A 228 -24.21 9.63 6.98
N SER A 229 -23.42 8.67 7.48
CA SER A 229 -23.02 8.59 8.87
C SER A 229 -21.62 7.98 8.95
N PRO A 230 -20.56 8.75 8.66
CA PRO A 230 -19.20 8.30 8.90
C PRO A 230 -19.08 7.85 10.36
N ILE A 231 -18.42 6.71 10.58
CA ILE A 231 -18.43 6.03 11.88
C ILE A 231 -17.98 6.99 13.00
N PRO A 232 -18.72 7.13 14.12
CA PRO A 232 -18.34 8.05 15.20
C PRO A 232 -16.89 7.89 15.70
N LEU A 233 -16.37 6.66 15.67
CA LEU A 233 -14.98 6.32 16.02
C LEU A 233 -13.94 6.98 15.08
N VAL A 234 -14.26 7.16 13.79
CA VAL A 234 -13.41 7.83 12.78
C VAL A 234 -13.21 9.28 13.19
N LEU A 235 -14.29 9.97 13.57
CA LEU A 235 -14.26 11.36 14.00
C LEU A 235 -13.54 11.52 15.36
N GLU A 236 -13.81 10.65 16.33
CA GLU A 236 -13.17 10.70 17.65
C GLU A 236 -11.65 10.45 17.57
N SER A 237 -11.23 9.47 16.78
CA SER A 237 -9.82 9.17 16.57
C SER A 237 -9.10 10.33 15.86
N TYR A 238 -9.74 10.93 14.84
CA TYR A 238 -9.21 12.12 14.18
C TYR A 238 -9.06 13.29 15.17
N ARG A 239 -10.09 13.58 15.96
CA ARG A 239 -10.06 14.62 17.00
C ARG A 239 -8.92 14.41 17.99
N THR A 240 -8.69 13.17 18.41
CA THR A 240 -7.58 12.81 19.29
C THR A 240 -6.24 13.22 18.68
N CYS A 241 -5.98 12.86 17.42
CA CYS A 241 -4.75 13.25 16.71
C CYS A 241 -4.64 14.77 16.52
N ARG A 242 -5.74 15.42 16.13
CA ARG A 242 -5.80 16.87 15.90
C ARG A 242 -5.49 17.65 17.18
N ASN A 243 -6.05 17.22 18.31
CA ASN A 243 -5.88 17.88 19.60
C ASN A 243 -4.42 17.89 20.05
N ILE A 244 -3.64 16.83 19.76
CA ILE A 244 -2.22 16.75 20.16
C ILE A 244 -1.42 17.98 19.70
N TRP A 245 -1.67 18.48 18.49
CA TRP A 245 -0.96 19.64 17.96
C TRP A 245 -1.70 20.95 18.17
N GLN A 246 -3.03 20.95 18.16
CA GLN A 246 -3.82 22.17 18.37
C GLN A 246 -3.74 22.71 19.80
N THR A 247 -3.61 21.84 20.81
CA THR A 247 -3.50 22.28 22.21
C THR A 247 -2.08 22.64 22.63
N MET A 248 -1.11 22.64 21.72
CA MET A 248 0.26 23.04 22.04
C MET A 248 0.30 24.53 22.38
N THR A 249 0.75 24.83 23.60
CA THR A 249 1.00 26.21 24.03
C THR A 249 2.14 26.84 23.22
N GLU A 250 2.16 28.17 23.14
CA GLU A 250 3.24 28.89 22.48
C GLU A 250 4.61 28.55 23.07
N SER A 251 4.69 28.34 24.39
CA SER A 251 5.93 27.89 25.05
C SER A 251 6.40 26.51 24.60
N GLN A 252 5.48 25.57 24.36
CA GLN A 252 5.82 24.24 23.82
C GLN A 252 6.27 24.35 22.37
N LEU A 253 5.57 25.13 21.54
CA LEU A 253 5.94 25.37 20.14
C LEU A 253 7.31 26.05 20.02
N ARG A 254 7.59 27.07 20.83
CA ARG A 254 8.89 27.76 20.88
C ARG A 254 10.06 26.84 21.26
N ARG A 255 9.80 25.77 22.01
CA ARG A 255 10.80 24.77 22.41
C ARG A 255 10.93 23.61 21.43
N SER A 256 10.04 23.50 20.45
CA SER A 256 10.04 22.42 19.45
C SER A 256 10.36 22.96 18.06
N SER A 257 11.65 23.08 17.75
CA SER A 257 12.13 23.51 16.43
C SER A 257 11.54 22.66 15.29
N LYS A 258 11.39 21.36 15.53
CA LYS A 258 10.76 20.43 14.61
C LYS A 258 9.32 20.83 14.28
N ARG A 259 8.47 21.06 15.29
CA ARG A 259 7.07 21.42 15.05
C ARG A 259 6.92 22.80 14.40
N GLN A 260 7.79 23.75 14.72
CA GLN A 260 7.83 25.03 14.01
C GLN A 260 8.16 24.84 12.53
N ASN A 261 9.14 23.98 12.22
CA ASN A 261 9.50 23.66 10.84
C ASN A 261 8.36 22.96 10.11
N ASP A 262 7.68 21.99 10.75
CA ASP A 262 6.52 21.30 10.17
C ASP A 262 5.40 22.27 9.80
N ILE A 263 5.04 23.17 10.73
CA ILE A 263 4.02 24.21 10.50
C ILE A 263 4.42 25.11 9.34
N ALA A 264 5.65 25.60 9.32
CA ALA A 264 6.14 26.48 8.26
C ALA A 264 6.14 25.78 6.90
N LYS A 265 6.59 24.52 6.85
CA LYS A 265 6.60 23.69 5.63
C LYS A 265 5.19 23.48 5.09
N ILE A 266 4.24 23.03 5.92
CA ILE A 266 2.86 22.80 5.49
C ILE A 266 2.21 24.10 5.04
N THR A 267 2.38 25.19 5.80
CA THR A 267 1.85 26.51 5.43
C THR A 267 2.34 26.92 4.04
N ASN A 268 3.64 26.80 3.79
CA ASN A 268 4.21 27.13 2.49
C ASN A 268 3.69 26.24 1.37
N ILE A 269 3.61 24.92 1.60
CA ILE A 269 3.19 23.97 0.57
C ILE A 269 1.71 24.10 0.22
N VAL A 270 0.85 24.35 1.21
CA VAL A 270 -0.57 24.68 0.98
C VAL A 270 -0.69 25.98 0.19
N HIS A 271 0.12 27.00 0.52
CA HIS A 271 0.13 28.28 -0.21
C HIS A 271 0.56 28.10 -1.67
N VAL A 272 1.67 27.40 -1.93
CA VAL A 272 2.18 27.13 -3.28
C VAL A 272 1.16 26.32 -4.11
N ASN A 273 0.47 25.36 -3.50
CA ASN A 273 -0.53 24.52 -4.17
C ASN A 273 -1.95 25.09 -4.13
N ARG A 274 -2.15 26.32 -3.61
CA ARG A 274 -3.47 26.95 -3.44
C ARG A 274 -4.31 26.87 -4.71
N LYS A 275 -3.75 27.28 -5.85
CA LYS A 275 -4.47 27.26 -7.13
C LYS A 275 -4.93 25.85 -7.52
N ASN A 276 -4.10 24.83 -7.29
CA ASN A 276 -4.38 23.44 -7.66
C ASN A 276 -5.42 22.79 -6.75
N LEU A 277 -5.51 23.21 -5.49
CA LEU A 277 -6.56 22.79 -4.56
C LEU A 277 -7.88 23.47 -4.94
N LEU A 278 -7.84 24.77 -5.22
CA LEU A 278 -9.02 25.57 -5.56
C LEU A 278 -9.62 25.23 -6.93
N THR A 279 -8.89 24.56 -7.82
CA THR A 279 -9.46 24.04 -9.07
C THR A 279 -10.36 22.82 -8.85
N VAL A 280 -10.20 22.11 -7.72
CA VAL A 280 -11.05 20.98 -7.35
C VAL A 280 -12.23 21.46 -6.52
N VAL A 281 -11.99 22.36 -5.57
CA VAL A 281 -13.02 22.93 -4.68
C VAL A 281 -12.87 24.44 -4.67
N ALA A 282 -13.82 25.16 -5.26
CA ALA A 282 -13.75 26.62 -5.40
C ALA A 282 -14.10 27.38 -4.09
N ASP A 283 -13.48 27.01 -2.97
CA ASP A 283 -13.67 27.63 -1.65
C ASP A 283 -12.36 27.64 -0.84
N GLU A 284 -12.03 28.78 -0.23
CA GLU A 284 -10.76 28.97 0.51
C GLU A 284 -10.67 28.15 1.80
N SER A 285 -11.80 27.77 2.40
CA SER A 285 -11.82 26.93 3.61
C SER A 285 -11.09 25.60 3.40
N ILE A 286 -11.02 25.12 2.16
CA ILE A 286 -10.31 23.89 1.80
C ILE A 286 -8.81 23.96 2.12
N LEU A 287 -8.22 25.16 2.14
CA LEU A 287 -6.82 25.35 2.50
C LEU A 287 -6.61 25.07 3.99
N THR A 288 -7.54 25.50 4.84
CA THR A 288 -7.53 25.22 6.28
C THR A 288 -7.75 23.74 6.56
N ILE A 289 -8.71 23.10 5.87
CA ILE A 289 -8.94 21.65 5.97
C ILE A 289 -7.68 20.88 5.59
N THR A 290 -7.04 21.27 4.49
CA THR A 290 -5.80 20.64 4.01
C THR A 290 -4.69 20.80 5.04
N PHE A 291 -4.49 22.01 5.58
CA PHE A 291 -3.49 22.26 6.63
C PHE A 291 -3.74 21.39 7.86
N ASN A 292 -4.96 21.37 8.39
CA ASN A 292 -5.32 20.61 9.59
C ASN A 292 -5.13 19.10 9.39
N THR A 293 -5.50 18.61 8.21
CA THR A 293 -5.33 17.20 7.83
C THR A 293 -3.86 16.82 7.75
N LEU A 294 -3.04 17.60 7.04
CA LEU A 294 -1.60 17.35 6.88
C LEU A 294 -0.85 17.45 8.21
N MET A 295 -1.19 18.43 9.07
CA MET A 295 -0.62 18.52 10.42
C MET A 295 -0.95 17.28 11.25
N SER A 296 -2.19 16.81 11.20
CA SER A 296 -2.60 15.62 11.95
C SER A 296 -1.91 14.35 11.43
N LEU A 297 -1.68 14.25 10.11
CA LEU A 297 -0.89 13.16 9.54
C LEU A 297 0.58 13.20 9.98
N LEU A 298 1.21 14.38 10.06
CA LEU A 298 2.60 14.51 10.55
C LEU A 298 2.76 14.13 12.04
N ILE A 299 1.68 14.20 12.82
CA ILE A 299 1.71 13.71 14.20
C ILE A 299 1.83 12.18 14.23
N LEU A 300 1.19 11.49 13.30
CA LEU A 300 1.26 10.03 13.19
C LEU A 300 2.52 9.56 12.44
N TYR A 301 2.85 10.22 11.35
CA TYR A 301 3.88 9.81 10.39
C TYR A 301 4.91 10.90 10.20
N ASP A 302 5.88 10.92 11.08
CA ASP A 302 6.90 11.96 11.12
C ASP A 302 7.70 12.08 9.81
N PHE A 303 7.96 10.94 9.14
CA PHE A 303 8.71 10.89 7.89
C PHE A 303 8.03 11.68 6.74
N LEU A 304 6.71 11.86 6.79
CA LEU A 304 5.98 12.62 5.77
C LEU A 304 6.40 14.09 5.72
N GLY A 305 7.13 14.61 6.71
CA GLY A 305 7.68 15.96 6.70
C GLY A 305 8.64 16.24 5.54
N ASN A 306 9.13 15.19 4.87
CA ASN A 306 9.94 15.28 3.63
C ASN A 306 9.13 14.98 2.37
N HIS A 307 7.90 14.44 2.50
CA HIS A 307 7.09 13.94 1.38
C HIS A 307 5.71 14.63 1.27
N ILE A 308 5.55 15.77 1.92
CA ILE A 308 4.23 16.44 2.02
C ILE A 308 3.73 16.95 0.65
N GLU A 309 4.64 17.19 -0.30
CA GLU A 309 4.29 17.51 -1.70
C GLU A 309 3.66 16.33 -2.45
N GLN A 310 4.05 15.10 -2.12
CA GLN A 310 3.43 13.89 -2.65
C GLN A 310 2.02 13.75 -2.03
N VAL A 311 1.90 13.96 -0.71
CA VAL A 311 0.64 13.81 0.03
C VAL A 311 -0.41 14.84 -0.38
N ILE A 312 -0.04 16.10 -0.68
CA ILE A 312 -1.02 17.12 -1.10
C ILE A 312 -1.70 16.76 -2.42
N THR A 313 -1.05 15.93 -3.26
CA THR A 313 -1.67 15.47 -4.49
C THR A 313 -2.74 14.42 -4.21
N LEU A 314 -2.51 13.55 -3.22
CA LEU A 314 -3.52 12.60 -2.73
C LEU A 314 -4.73 13.33 -2.12
N VAL A 315 -4.51 14.43 -1.39
CA VAL A 315 -5.60 15.29 -0.86
C VAL A 315 -6.53 15.74 -1.99
N ARG A 316 -5.99 16.19 -3.13
CA ARG A 316 -6.78 16.63 -4.28
C ARG A 316 -7.67 15.53 -4.84
N ILE A 317 -7.15 14.30 -4.87
CA ILE A 317 -7.92 13.12 -5.32
C ILE A 317 -9.08 12.86 -4.37
N VAL A 318 -8.85 12.93 -3.05
CA VAL A 318 -9.91 12.73 -2.06
C VAL A 318 -10.99 13.80 -2.19
N TYR A 319 -10.62 15.08 -2.33
CA TYR A 319 -11.60 16.15 -2.57
C TYR A 319 -12.38 15.93 -3.86
N TYR A 320 -11.71 15.47 -4.92
CA TYR A 320 -12.39 15.16 -6.17
C TYR A 320 -13.44 14.06 -5.98
N ILE A 321 -13.15 13.02 -5.19
CA ILE A 321 -14.11 11.94 -4.87
C ILE A 321 -15.30 12.45 -4.05
N PHE A 322 -15.06 13.28 -3.04
CA PHE A 322 -16.05 13.58 -2.02
C PHE A 322 -16.80 14.90 -2.19
N ILE A 323 -16.26 15.91 -2.86
CA ILE A 323 -16.86 17.26 -2.85
C ILE A 323 -17.48 17.55 -4.22
N LYS A 324 -18.81 17.59 -4.28
CA LYS A 324 -19.57 18.00 -5.47
C LYS A 324 -19.69 19.52 -5.56
N SER A 325 -20.06 20.14 -4.45
CA SER A 325 -20.25 21.59 -4.35
C SER A 325 -20.01 22.08 -2.92
N VAL A 326 -19.90 23.39 -2.74
CA VAL A 326 -19.81 24.02 -1.42
C VAL A 326 -21.04 24.91 -1.24
N LYS A 327 -21.79 24.67 -0.16
CA LYS A 327 -22.98 25.43 0.23
C LYS A 327 -22.64 26.38 1.38
N ASP A 328 -23.00 27.65 1.20
CA ASP A 328 -22.84 28.73 2.18
C ASP A 328 -21.41 28.92 2.73
N GLY A 329 -20.39 28.43 2.00
CA GLY A 329 -18.98 28.48 2.39
C GLY A 329 -18.64 27.70 3.67
N LYS A 330 -19.54 26.81 4.12
CA LYS A 330 -19.43 26.09 5.40
C LYS A 330 -19.76 24.61 5.31
N LEU A 331 -20.58 24.21 4.34
CA LEU A 331 -21.03 22.85 4.14
C LEU A 331 -20.54 22.34 2.79
N TYR A 332 -20.01 21.12 2.78
CA TYR A 332 -19.53 20.44 1.58
C TYR A 332 -20.57 19.42 1.16
N GLU A 333 -21.19 19.63 0.01
CA GLU A 333 -22.15 18.69 -0.54
C GLU A 333 -21.40 17.48 -1.13
N VAL A 334 -21.69 16.32 -0.58
CA VAL A 334 -21.03 15.06 -0.96
C VAL A 334 -21.88 14.26 -1.92
N LYS A 335 -23.17 14.15 -1.61
CA LYS A 335 -24.20 13.68 -2.52
C LYS A 335 -25.52 14.36 -2.20
N GLU A 336 -26.55 14.05 -3.00
CA GLU A 336 -27.87 14.63 -2.78
C GLU A 336 -28.33 14.37 -1.34
N ASN A 337 -28.66 15.45 -0.62
CA ASN A 337 -29.06 15.44 0.79
C ASN A 337 -28.00 14.97 1.81
N VAL A 338 -26.73 14.87 1.43
CA VAL A 338 -25.63 14.56 2.35
C VAL A 338 -24.58 15.67 2.30
N GLU A 339 -24.40 16.32 3.44
CA GLU A 339 -23.53 17.47 3.61
C GLU A 339 -22.61 17.24 4.80
N TYR A 340 -21.34 17.58 4.62
CA TYR A 340 -20.35 17.54 5.69
C TYR A 340 -20.00 18.95 6.14
N ASP A 341 -19.79 19.14 7.43
CA ASP A 341 -19.11 20.32 7.95
C ASP A 341 -17.59 20.20 7.75
N SER A 342 -16.85 21.28 8.05
CA SER A 342 -15.39 21.28 7.89
C SER A 342 -14.69 20.22 8.73
N GLU A 343 -15.18 19.91 9.92
CA GLU A 343 -14.55 18.90 10.78
C GLU A 343 -14.75 17.49 10.23
N THR A 344 -15.95 17.18 9.76
CA THR A 344 -16.27 15.89 9.13
C THR A 344 -15.46 15.73 7.85
N MET A 345 -15.33 16.80 7.04
CA MET A 345 -14.52 16.78 5.83
C MET A 345 -13.02 16.61 6.14
N GLU A 346 -12.50 17.24 7.21
CA GLU A 346 -11.14 17.00 7.70
C GLU A 346 -10.94 15.52 8.08
N ALA A 347 -11.87 14.95 8.86
CA ALA A 347 -11.79 13.57 9.31
C ALA A 347 -11.84 12.56 8.15
N VAL A 348 -12.77 12.73 7.21
CA VAL A 348 -12.89 11.87 6.01
C VAL A 348 -11.64 11.99 5.14
N THR A 349 -11.09 13.20 5.00
CA THR A 349 -9.84 13.41 4.24
C THR A 349 -8.67 12.72 4.91
N PHE A 350 -8.51 12.91 6.21
CA PHE A 350 -7.48 12.29 7.04
C PHE A 350 -7.51 10.77 6.94
N TRP A 351 -8.68 10.15 7.11
CA TRP A 351 -8.82 8.69 7.06
C TRP A 351 -8.67 8.12 5.66
N SER A 352 -9.11 8.84 4.62
CA SER A 352 -8.83 8.46 3.23
C SER A 352 -7.33 8.43 2.96
N LEU A 353 -6.58 9.39 3.51
CA LEU A 353 -5.12 9.43 3.36
C LEU A 353 -4.43 8.33 4.17
N ILE A 354 -4.88 8.01 5.39
CA ILE A 354 -4.38 6.85 6.14
C ILE A 354 -4.62 5.56 5.34
N TYR A 355 -5.83 5.40 4.80
CA TYR A 355 -6.16 4.24 3.98
C TYR A 355 -5.23 4.13 2.77
N LEU A 356 -5.01 5.22 2.04
CA LEU A 356 -4.04 5.25 0.92
C LEU A 356 -2.61 4.96 1.38
N LEU A 357 -2.15 5.53 2.49
CA LEU A 357 -0.79 5.34 2.99
C LEU A 357 -0.51 3.90 3.40
N GLU A 358 -1.45 3.28 4.12
CA GLU A 358 -1.30 1.91 4.66
C GLU A 358 -1.74 0.86 3.64
N LYS A 359 -2.98 0.93 3.13
CA LYS A 359 -3.55 -0.10 2.26
C LYS A 359 -2.97 -0.09 0.86
N CYS A 360 -2.62 1.09 0.33
CA CYS A 360 -1.99 1.20 -0.98
C CYS A 360 -0.46 1.14 -0.93
N ASP A 361 0.13 0.85 0.23
CA ASP A 361 1.58 0.72 0.44
C ASP A 361 2.39 2.00 0.12
N ILE A 362 1.71 3.15 -0.03
CA ILE A 362 2.35 4.43 -0.38
C ILE A 362 3.36 4.84 0.70
N LYS A 363 3.07 4.56 1.98
CA LYS A 363 3.99 4.81 3.10
C LYS A 363 5.36 4.19 2.84
N ASN A 364 5.39 2.90 2.49
CA ASN A 364 6.63 2.16 2.30
C ASN A 364 7.37 2.62 1.03
N VAL A 365 6.62 2.95 -0.03
CA VAL A 365 7.20 3.55 -1.26
C VAL A 365 7.92 4.87 -0.97
N LEU A 366 7.34 5.73 -0.12
CA LEU A 366 7.95 7.00 0.26
C LEU A 366 9.16 6.81 1.18
N LEU A 367 9.07 5.91 2.18
CA LEU A 367 10.21 5.57 3.06
C LEU A 367 11.39 4.97 2.28
N ASP A 368 11.12 4.09 1.32
CA ASP A 368 12.13 3.50 0.43
C ASP A 368 12.87 4.57 -0.39
N SER A 369 12.20 5.67 -0.76
CA SER A 369 12.80 6.73 -1.55
C SER A 369 13.88 7.52 -0.81
N ASP A 370 13.78 7.62 0.52
CA ASP A 370 14.79 8.28 1.37
C ASP A 370 15.96 7.35 1.71
N ASN A 371 15.70 6.04 1.82
CA ASN A 371 16.68 5.06 2.25
C ASN A 371 17.53 4.54 1.09
N LYS A 372 18.65 5.21 0.81
CA LYS A 372 19.68 4.72 -0.14
C LYS A 372 20.25 3.32 0.19
N LYS A 373 20.00 2.81 1.40
CA LYS A 373 20.52 1.53 1.92
C LYS A 373 19.61 0.34 1.65
N THR A 374 18.35 0.54 1.27
CA THR A 374 17.50 -0.59 0.88
C THR A 374 17.96 -1.05 -0.51
N ARG A 375 18.84 -2.05 -0.51
CA ARG A 375 19.07 -2.95 -1.65
C ARG A 375 17.78 -3.69 -2.06
N ASP A 376 16.66 -3.39 -1.43
CA ASP A 376 15.39 -4.05 -1.58
C ASP A 376 14.88 -3.83 -3.00
N LEU A 377 15.18 -4.89 -3.76
CA LEU A 377 14.54 -5.39 -4.96
C LEU A 377 14.06 -4.25 -5.82
N ASP A 378 14.80 -3.98 -6.89
CA ASP A 378 14.28 -3.35 -8.08
C ASP A 378 13.16 -4.25 -8.63
N TYR A 379 12.05 -4.34 -7.90
CA TYR A 379 11.01 -5.36 -8.07
C TYR A 379 10.32 -5.14 -9.42
N ILE A 380 10.25 -3.89 -9.88
CA ILE A 380 9.82 -3.54 -11.23
C ILE A 380 10.82 -4.12 -12.24
N GLY A 381 12.12 -3.89 -12.06
CA GLY A 381 13.15 -4.49 -12.92
C GLY A 381 13.20 -6.01 -12.86
N ASP A 382 12.92 -6.62 -11.70
CA ASP A 382 12.85 -8.06 -11.51
C ASP A 382 11.60 -8.64 -12.19
N LEU A 383 10.42 -8.03 -12.03
CA LEU A 383 9.23 -8.40 -12.81
C LEU A 383 9.47 -8.22 -14.31
N CYS A 384 10.08 -7.10 -14.72
CA CYS A 384 10.40 -6.85 -16.12
C CYS A 384 11.33 -7.94 -16.66
N PHE A 385 12.35 -8.33 -15.90
CA PHE A 385 13.25 -9.42 -16.27
C PHE A 385 12.51 -10.76 -16.33
N LEU A 386 11.66 -11.06 -15.36
CA LEU A 386 10.92 -12.31 -15.26
C LEU A 386 9.87 -12.50 -16.35
N ILE A 387 9.25 -11.40 -16.78
CA ILE A 387 8.20 -11.39 -17.80
C ILE A 387 8.81 -11.21 -19.20
N HIS A 388 9.76 -10.29 -19.33
CA HIS A 388 10.37 -9.93 -20.61
C HIS A 388 11.89 -9.65 -20.49
N PRO A 389 12.74 -10.70 -20.36
CA PRO A 389 14.17 -10.57 -20.10
C PRO A 389 14.91 -9.69 -21.12
N HIS A 390 14.59 -9.84 -22.41
CA HIS A 390 15.25 -9.07 -23.47
C HIS A 390 14.89 -7.58 -23.46
N LEU A 391 13.64 -7.23 -23.15
CA LEU A 391 13.24 -5.84 -22.98
C LEU A 391 13.95 -5.24 -21.75
N PHE A 392 14.03 -5.98 -20.65
CA PHE A 392 14.81 -5.55 -19.48
C PHE A 392 16.26 -5.21 -19.87
N LYS A 393 16.94 -6.10 -20.61
CA LYS A 393 18.31 -5.86 -21.10
C LYS A 393 18.40 -4.67 -22.05
N MET A 394 17.41 -4.47 -22.92
CA MET A 394 17.36 -3.30 -23.81
C MET A 394 17.23 -2.00 -23.01
N LEU A 395 16.33 -1.93 -22.03
CA LEU A 395 16.16 -0.75 -21.17
C LEU A 395 17.47 -0.42 -20.45
N GLN A 396 18.20 -1.43 -19.97
CA GLN A 396 19.53 -1.27 -19.38
C GLN A 396 20.53 -0.68 -20.39
N SER A 397 20.57 -1.19 -21.62
CA SER A 397 21.46 -0.63 -22.67
C SER A 397 21.12 0.81 -23.06
N LYS A 398 19.86 1.24 -22.86
CA LYS A 398 19.41 2.62 -23.12
C LYS A 398 19.63 3.55 -21.92
N GLY A 399 20.30 3.09 -20.87
CA GLY A 399 20.64 3.88 -19.69
C GLY A 399 19.61 3.82 -18.55
N ILE A 400 18.53 3.06 -18.70
CA ILE A 400 17.56 2.80 -17.62
C ILE A 400 18.08 1.65 -16.76
N SER A 401 19.10 1.96 -15.97
CA SER A 401 19.77 0.98 -15.10
C SER A 401 19.02 0.70 -13.79
N SER A 402 18.09 1.58 -13.42
CA SER A 402 17.31 1.50 -12.19
C SER A 402 15.89 2.06 -12.40
N PHE A 403 14.90 1.39 -11.82
CA PHE A 403 13.52 1.89 -11.77
C PHE A 403 13.23 2.71 -10.49
N ALA A 404 14.26 3.19 -9.78
CA ALA A 404 14.08 3.97 -8.54
C ALA A 404 13.21 5.23 -8.71
N SER A 405 13.38 5.97 -9.81
CA SER A 405 12.56 7.16 -10.11
C SER A 405 11.08 6.82 -10.33
N VAL A 406 10.78 5.58 -10.72
CA VAL A 406 9.41 5.10 -10.88
C VAL A 406 8.74 4.83 -9.55
N LYS A 407 9.50 4.43 -8.52
CA LYS A 407 8.95 4.19 -7.19
C LYS A 407 8.22 5.45 -6.70
N LEU A 408 8.84 6.62 -6.81
CA LEU A 408 8.21 7.89 -6.40
C LEU A 408 6.96 8.23 -7.24
N ILE A 409 6.99 7.96 -8.55
CA ILE A 409 5.84 8.16 -9.44
C ILE A 409 4.67 7.24 -9.04
N ALA A 410 4.96 5.98 -8.73
CA ALA A 410 3.98 5.02 -8.23
C ALA A 410 3.42 5.44 -6.86
N GLY A 411 4.27 5.97 -5.96
CA GLY A 411 3.84 6.54 -4.67
C GLY A 411 2.93 7.76 -4.79
N GLN A 412 2.97 8.45 -5.94
CA GLN A 412 2.05 9.52 -6.31
C GLN A 412 0.88 9.03 -7.18
N LEU A 413 0.73 7.72 -7.36
CA LEU A 413 -0.33 7.10 -8.18
C LEU A 413 -0.38 7.67 -9.61
N TYR A 414 0.78 8.02 -10.18
CA TYR A 414 0.90 8.62 -11.52
C TYR A 414 0.19 9.97 -11.67
N SER A 415 0.00 10.72 -10.58
CA SER A 415 -0.71 12.00 -10.59
C SER A 415 -0.11 13.07 -11.49
N SER A 416 1.18 12.94 -11.82
CA SER A 416 1.89 13.83 -12.75
C SER A 416 1.54 13.55 -14.22
N PHE A 417 0.93 12.40 -14.51
CA PHE A 417 0.67 11.92 -15.88
C PHE A 417 -0.81 11.75 -16.21
N LEU A 418 -1.65 11.50 -15.20
CA LEU A 418 -3.07 11.24 -15.38
C LEU A 418 -3.96 12.39 -14.86
N PRO A 419 -5.08 12.68 -15.54
CA PRO A 419 -6.09 13.60 -15.01
C PRO A 419 -6.84 12.99 -13.80
N LEU A 420 -7.46 13.84 -12.96
CA LEU A 420 -8.10 13.43 -11.70
C LEU A 420 -9.18 12.35 -11.87
N ASN A 421 -9.98 12.41 -12.94
CA ASN A 421 -10.97 11.37 -13.24
C ASN A 421 -10.31 10.00 -13.42
N SER A 422 -9.28 9.91 -14.28
CA SER A 422 -8.52 8.68 -14.50
C SER A 422 -7.75 8.24 -13.25
N LEU A 423 -7.27 9.17 -12.43
CA LEU A 423 -6.61 8.85 -11.16
C LEU A 423 -7.56 8.18 -10.19
N THR A 424 -8.78 8.69 -10.05
CA THR A 424 -9.77 8.03 -9.18
C THR A 424 -10.11 6.63 -9.68
N ASP A 425 -10.32 6.44 -10.98
CA ASP A 425 -10.57 5.11 -11.55
C ASP A 425 -9.39 4.16 -11.31
N LEU A 426 -8.16 4.65 -11.50
CA LEU A 426 -6.95 3.89 -11.23
C LEU A 426 -6.90 3.39 -9.79
N ILE A 427 -7.26 4.24 -8.83
CA ILE A 427 -7.23 3.89 -7.41
C ILE A 427 -8.28 2.84 -7.08
N PHE A 428 -9.51 2.97 -7.61
CA PHE A 428 -10.52 1.93 -7.44
C PHE A 428 -10.02 0.60 -8.00
N HIS A 429 -9.51 0.58 -9.23
CA HIS A 429 -8.92 -0.63 -9.83
C HIS A 429 -7.76 -1.19 -9.00
N ALA A 430 -6.89 -0.32 -8.46
CA ALA A 430 -5.79 -0.73 -7.63
C ALA A 430 -6.24 -1.34 -6.29
N ILE A 431 -7.27 -0.79 -5.66
CA ILE A 431 -7.82 -1.31 -4.40
C ILE A 431 -8.45 -2.68 -4.63
N VAL A 432 -9.26 -2.83 -5.68
CA VAL A 432 -10.00 -4.08 -5.97
C VAL A 432 -9.10 -5.19 -6.52
N SER A 433 -7.88 -4.85 -6.94
CA SER A 433 -6.84 -5.83 -7.28
C SER A 433 -6.35 -6.63 -6.07
N GLY A 434 -6.59 -6.15 -4.85
CA GLY A 434 -6.13 -6.76 -3.60
C GLY A 434 -4.64 -6.56 -3.30
N ASN A 435 -3.84 -6.12 -4.29
CA ASN A 435 -2.43 -5.79 -4.15
C ASN A 435 -2.09 -4.55 -4.99
N VAL A 436 -2.32 -3.37 -4.40
CA VAL A 436 -2.12 -2.06 -5.06
C VAL A 436 -0.70 -1.89 -5.56
N TYR A 437 0.30 -2.34 -4.79
CA TYR A 437 1.70 -2.22 -5.15
C TYR A 437 2.03 -3.01 -6.41
N ILE A 438 1.72 -4.33 -6.45
CA ILE A 438 1.98 -5.16 -7.63
C ILE A 438 1.15 -4.66 -8.83
N TYR A 439 -0.09 -4.25 -8.60
CA TYR A 439 -0.92 -3.66 -9.64
C TYR A 439 -0.30 -2.40 -10.25
N SER A 440 0.22 -1.47 -9.43
CA SER A 440 0.91 -0.27 -9.93
C SER A 440 2.12 -0.64 -10.79
N GLN A 441 2.90 -1.64 -10.39
CA GLN A 441 4.07 -2.05 -11.16
C GLN A 441 3.71 -2.74 -12.47
N THR A 442 2.66 -3.56 -12.47
CA THR A 442 2.19 -4.25 -13.67
C THR A 442 1.51 -3.29 -14.65
N LEU A 443 0.80 -2.26 -14.15
CA LEU A 443 0.32 -1.14 -14.95
C LEU A 443 1.47 -0.46 -15.72
N LEU A 444 2.55 -0.15 -15.01
CA LEU A 444 3.74 0.44 -15.61
C LEU A 444 4.33 -0.46 -16.70
N LEU A 445 4.54 -1.73 -16.38
CA LEU A 445 5.15 -2.68 -17.32
C LEU A 445 4.27 -2.92 -18.54
N ALA A 446 2.95 -3.00 -18.37
CA ALA A 446 2.02 -3.07 -19.49
C ALA A 446 2.19 -1.85 -20.43
N GLY A 447 2.33 -0.65 -19.87
CA GLY A 447 2.60 0.57 -20.63
C GLY A 447 3.92 0.49 -21.41
N VAL A 448 4.98 0.01 -20.78
CA VAL A 448 6.28 -0.19 -21.44
C VAL A 448 6.18 -1.24 -22.55
N PHE A 449 5.45 -2.33 -22.32
CA PHE A 449 5.24 -3.38 -23.31
C PHE A 449 4.49 -2.82 -24.53
N PHE A 450 3.41 -2.06 -24.37
CA PHE A 450 2.70 -1.48 -25.51
C PHE A 450 3.50 -0.47 -26.32
N ASN A 451 4.42 0.26 -25.66
CA ASN A 451 5.21 1.27 -26.34
C ASN A 451 6.48 0.70 -26.99
N PHE A 452 6.77 -0.58 -26.79
CA PHE A 452 7.81 -1.30 -27.53
C PHE A 452 7.33 -1.69 -28.94
N PRO A 453 8.18 -1.59 -30.00
CA PRO A 453 9.60 -1.21 -30.03
C PRO A 453 9.86 0.30 -30.15
N ASN A 454 8.86 1.16 -30.10
CA ASN A 454 8.97 2.60 -30.40
C ASN A 454 9.79 3.42 -29.38
N ILE A 455 10.61 2.77 -28.55
CA ILE A 455 11.58 3.37 -27.63
C ILE A 455 12.87 3.68 -28.41
N ASP A 456 12.76 4.53 -29.43
CA ASP A 456 13.85 4.77 -30.40
C ASP A 456 14.90 5.80 -29.93
N GLN A 457 14.69 6.45 -28.78
CA GLN A 457 15.57 7.52 -28.30
C GLN A 457 16.74 6.98 -27.47
N GLU A 458 17.97 7.35 -27.84
CA GLU A 458 19.15 7.17 -26.97
C GLU A 458 19.06 8.08 -25.74
N ASN A 459 19.44 7.56 -24.56
CA ASN A 459 19.39 8.27 -23.27
C ASN A 459 17.99 8.71 -22.80
N LEU A 460 16.95 7.95 -23.15
CA LEU A 460 15.60 8.20 -22.65
C LEU A 460 15.53 7.96 -21.12
N SER A 461 15.14 8.97 -20.35
CA SER A 461 14.84 8.77 -18.94
C SER A 461 13.50 8.05 -18.76
N MET A 462 13.36 7.29 -17.68
CA MET A 462 12.10 6.57 -17.39
C MET A 462 10.90 7.52 -17.25
N SER A 463 11.11 8.74 -16.73
CA SER A 463 10.04 9.75 -16.66
C SER A 463 9.56 10.21 -18.04
N GLN A 464 10.48 10.36 -19.01
CA GLN A 464 10.13 10.73 -20.38
C GLN A 464 9.42 9.58 -21.10
N LEU A 465 9.87 8.34 -20.88
CA LEU A 465 9.17 7.15 -21.39
C LEU A 465 7.73 7.09 -20.87
N LEU A 466 7.54 7.34 -19.57
CA LEU A 466 6.21 7.35 -18.97
C LEU A 466 5.33 8.46 -19.49
N ASP A 467 5.86 9.67 -19.64
CA ASP A 467 5.15 10.78 -20.26
C ASP A 467 4.65 10.40 -21.68
N GLN A 468 5.48 9.74 -22.48
CA GLN A 468 5.09 9.25 -23.80
C GLN A 468 4.01 8.16 -23.72
N ILE A 469 4.14 7.20 -22.81
CA ILE A 469 3.17 6.11 -22.60
C ILE A 469 1.79 6.70 -22.26
N PHE A 470 1.73 7.57 -21.25
CA PHE A 470 0.46 8.12 -20.74
C PHE A 470 -0.17 9.17 -21.67
N LYS A 471 0.61 9.77 -22.58
CA LYS A 471 0.08 10.63 -23.64
C LYS A 471 -0.62 9.86 -24.76
N VAL A 472 -0.15 8.66 -25.07
CA VAL A 472 -0.60 7.88 -26.24
C VAL A 472 -1.65 6.83 -25.85
N LEU A 473 -1.48 6.17 -24.71
CA LEU A 473 -2.37 5.09 -24.29
C LEU A 473 -3.60 5.64 -23.56
N ASN A 474 -4.76 5.08 -23.90
CA ASN A 474 -5.98 5.34 -23.15
C ASN A 474 -5.81 4.84 -21.69
N PRO A 475 -6.09 5.66 -20.67
CA PRO A 475 -5.91 5.26 -19.27
C PRO A 475 -6.69 4.00 -18.89
N SER A 476 -7.96 3.88 -19.29
CA SER A 476 -8.79 2.71 -18.98
C SER A 476 -8.26 1.43 -19.64
N PHE A 477 -7.74 1.54 -20.87
CA PHE A 477 -7.06 0.44 -21.53
C PHE A 477 -5.81 -0.01 -20.77
N LEU A 478 -4.99 0.95 -20.31
CA LEU A 478 -3.78 0.65 -19.56
C LEU A 478 -4.11 -0.01 -18.20
N MET A 479 -5.12 0.48 -17.49
CA MET A 479 -5.60 -0.10 -16.22
C MET A 479 -5.98 -1.57 -16.36
N ASN A 480 -6.83 -1.89 -17.34
CA ASN A 480 -7.23 -3.28 -17.59
C ASN A 480 -6.03 -4.16 -18.00
N SER A 481 -5.14 -3.63 -18.83
CA SER A 481 -3.95 -4.37 -19.27
C SER A 481 -2.98 -4.65 -18.11
N GLY A 482 -2.82 -3.69 -17.19
CA GLY A 482 -2.05 -3.88 -15.96
C GLY A 482 -2.64 -4.98 -15.08
N TYR A 483 -3.97 -4.99 -14.90
CA TYR A 483 -4.68 -6.02 -14.16
C TYR A 483 -4.52 -7.42 -14.80
N LEU A 484 -4.73 -7.53 -16.12
CA LEU A 484 -4.52 -8.78 -16.84
C LEU A 484 -3.07 -9.26 -16.77
N LEU A 485 -2.11 -8.35 -16.84
CA LEU A 485 -0.70 -8.69 -16.66
C LEU A 485 -0.47 -9.28 -15.27
N MET A 486 -0.99 -8.62 -14.23
CA MET A 486 -0.91 -9.08 -12.83
C MET A 486 -1.44 -10.51 -12.67
N GLN A 487 -2.61 -10.83 -13.23
CA GLN A 487 -3.20 -12.17 -13.17
C GLN A 487 -2.38 -13.23 -13.91
N ASN A 488 -1.61 -12.83 -14.93
CA ASN A 488 -0.83 -13.74 -15.77
C ASN A 488 0.65 -13.83 -15.40
N VAL A 489 1.15 -13.05 -14.43
CA VAL A 489 2.59 -13.04 -14.06
C VAL A 489 3.09 -14.45 -13.74
N ALA A 490 2.38 -15.22 -12.93
CA ALA A 490 2.81 -16.58 -12.56
C ALA A 490 2.92 -17.50 -13.80
N ASN A 491 1.95 -17.44 -14.70
CA ASN A 491 1.95 -18.23 -15.94
C ASN A 491 3.13 -17.84 -16.85
N LEU A 492 3.43 -16.55 -16.95
CA LEU A 492 4.55 -16.03 -17.73
C LEU A 492 5.89 -16.49 -17.13
N ILE A 493 6.03 -16.44 -15.81
CA ILE A 493 7.26 -16.93 -15.13
C ILE A 493 7.45 -18.42 -15.37
N VAL A 494 6.40 -19.24 -15.23
CA VAL A 494 6.48 -20.68 -15.50
C VAL A 494 6.90 -20.95 -16.95
N LYS A 495 6.40 -20.15 -17.90
CA LYS A 495 6.71 -20.31 -19.33
C LYS A 495 8.18 -20.00 -19.65
N TYR A 496 8.71 -18.89 -19.16
CA TYR A 496 10.07 -18.43 -19.52
C TYR A 496 11.16 -18.91 -18.57
N PHE A 497 10.79 -19.21 -17.33
CA PHE A 497 11.69 -19.66 -16.28
C PHE A 497 11.07 -20.82 -15.50
N PRO A 498 10.87 -21.99 -16.14
CA PRO A 498 10.16 -23.12 -15.53
C PRO A 498 10.76 -23.53 -14.18
N GLN A 499 12.09 -23.48 -14.03
CA GLN A 499 12.79 -23.73 -12.76
C GLN A 499 12.40 -22.78 -11.62
N LEU A 500 12.07 -21.52 -11.92
CA LEU A 500 11.53 -20.56 -10.96
C LEU A 500 10.01 -20.74 -10.79
N GLY A 501 9.30 -21.09 -11.87
CA GLY A 501 7.87 -21.40 -11.86
C GLY A 501 7.49 -22.53 -10.90
N PHE A 502 8.32 -23.58 -10.80
CA PHE A 502 8.13 -24.63 -9.80
C PHE A 502 8.21 -24.10 -8.36
N MET A 503 9.00 -23.06 -8.09
CA MET A 503 9.11 -22.46 -6.76
C MET A 503 7.95 -21.51 -6.43
N LEU A 504 7.21 -21.04 -7.44
CA LEU A 504 6.00 -20.21 -7.27
C LEU A 504 4.74 -21.06 -7.12
N THR A 505 4.63 -22.13 -7.90
CA THR A 505 3.44 -23.01 -7.96
C THR A 505 3.31 -23.98 -6.78
N CYS A 506 4.39 -24.22 -6.04
CA CYS A 506 4.36 -25.11 -4.88
C CYS A 506 3.74 -24.48 -3.63
N GLU A 507 3.49 -23.16 -3.57
CA GLU A 507 3.02 -22.52 -2.33
C GLU A 507 1.82 -21.54 -2.44
N GLU A 508 1.52 -20.82 -3.52
CA GLU A 508 0.45 -19.79 -3.46
C GLU A 508 -0.37 -19.58 -4.76
N LYS A 509 -1.70 -19.43 -4.61
CA LYS A 509 -2.57 -18.71 -5.56
C LYS A 509 -2.62 -17.25 -5.10
N PHE A 510 -2.21 -16.32 -5.96
CA PHE A 510 -2.32 -14.87 -5.73
C PHE A 510 -3.76 -14.41 -5.58
#